data_AF-A0A847F8X0-F1
#
_entry.id   AF-A0A847F8X0-F1
#
_cell.length_a   1.000
_cell.length_b   1.000
_cell.length_c   1.000
_cell.angle_alpha   90.00
_cell.angle_beta   90.00
_cell.angle_gamma   90.00
#
_symmetry.space_group_name_H-M   'P 1'
#
loop_
_entity.id
_entity.type
_entity.pdbx_description
1 polymer ?
#
loop_
_entity_poly.entity_id
_entity_poly.type
_entity_poly.pdbx_seq_one_letter_code
_entity_poly.pdbx_strand_id
1 'polypeptide(L)'
;NFIEEGLYTAEITEDRVAYYLGKDDIQFKEGIASEPIMSPGAYSLCLVRVKDGADIEQIKTDIKENVDPMKWICTGVDPSNVIVDNIGDVVFLLMSDQETQTLYNAFLALA
;
A
#
# COMPACT_ATOMS: atom_id res chain seq x y z
N ASN A 1 -0.23 21.34 -6.35
CA ASN A 1 -0.84 20.49 -5.30
C ASN A 1 0.21 19.47 -4.88
N PHE A 2 0.54 19.27 -3.59
CA PHE A 2 1.61 18.32 -3.19
C PHE A 2 1.37 16.89 -3.73
N ILE A 3 0.10 16.53 -3.90
CA ILE A 3 -0.35 15.24 -4.46
C ILE A 3 -0.05 15.11 -5.98
N GLU A 4 -0.02 16.21 -6.75
CA GLU A 4 0.20 16.16 -8.20
C GLU A 4 1.68 16.24 -8.62
N GLU A 5 2.53 16.92 -7.83
CA GLU A 5 3.94 17.14 -8.18
C GLU A 5 4.93 16.52 -7.19
N GLY A 6 4.45 15.97 -6.07
CA GLY A 6 5.29 15.47 -4.97
C GLY A 6 5.33 13.94 -4.82
N LEU A 7 4.56 13.20 -5.62
CA LEU A 7 4.49 11.74 -5.57
C LEU A 7 5.08 11.12 -6.85
N TYR A 8 5.72 9.97 -6.70
CA TYR A 8 6.08 9.11 -7.82
C TYR A 8 5.32 7.80 -7.73
N THR A 9 5.05 7.21 -8.90
CA THR A 9 4.53 5.84 -9.00
C THR A 9 5.67 4.89 -9.30
N ALA A 10 5.82 3.85 -8.49
CA ALA A 10 6.73 2.75 -8.73
C ALA A 10 5.98 1.44 -8.95
N GLU A 11 6.53 0.59 -9.81
CA GLU A 11 6.10 -0.80 -9.90
C GLU A 11 6.58 -1.58 -8.67
N ILE A 12 5.72 -2.44 -8.14
CA ILE A 12 6.07 -3.38 -7.07
C ILE A 12 6.64 -4.63 -7.74
N THR A 13 7.96 -4.71 -7.79
CA THR A 13 8.71 -5.85 -8.33
C THR A 13 9.01 -6.88 -7.24
N GLU A 14 9.39 -8.10 -7.63
CA GLU A 14 9.73 -9.19 -6.70
C GLU A 14 10.82 -8.79 -5.68
N ASP A 15 11.82 -8.02 -6.09
CA ASP A 15 12.90 -7.54 -5.21
C ASP A 15 12.46 -6.43 -4.25
N ARG A 16 11.27 -5.85 -4.44
CA ARG A 16 10.73 -4.74 -3.64
C ARG A 16 9.45 -5.07 -2.91
N VAL A 17 8.90 -6.27 -3.10
CA VAL A 17 7.63 -6.67 -2.51
C VAL A 17 7.66 -6.56 -0.99
N ALA A 18 8.74 -7.00 -0.33
CA ALA A 18 8.88 -6.89 1.12
C ALA A 18 8.87 -5.43 1.61
N TYR A 19 9.45 -4.50 0.84
CA TYR A 19 9.45 -3.08 1.19
C TYR A 19 8.06 -2.46 1.13
N TYR A 20 7.25 -2.85 0.14
CA TYR A 20 5.92 -2.29 -0.06
C TYR A 20 4.84 -3.00 0.74
N LEU A 21 4.93 -4.33 0.86
CA LEU A 21 3.87 -5.20 1.36
C LEU A 21 4.25 -5.95 2.65
N GLY A 22 5.48 -5.78 3.16
CA GLY A 22 5.93 -6.34 4.43
C GLY A 22 6.47 -7.77 4.37
N LYS A 23 6.23 -8.51 3.29
CA LYS A 23 6.61 -9.92 3.15
C LYS A 23 7.10 -10.23 1.72
N ASP A 24 8.13 -11.05 1.60
CA ASP A 24 8.87 -11.33 0.35
C ASP A 24 8.18 -12.35 -0.57
N ASP A 25 7.29 -13.19 -0.05
CA ASP A 25 6.64 -14.28 -0.78
C ASP A 25 5.20 -13.98 -1.26
N ILE A 26 4.71 -12.75 -1.07
CA ILE A 26 3.36 -12.35 -1.50
C ILE A 26 3.27 -12.44 -3.04
N GLN A 27 2.39 -13.33 -3.51
CA GLN A 27 2.18 -13.58 -4.94
C GLN A 27 1.06 -12.73 -5.51
N PHE A 28 1.35 -12.00 -6.59
CA PHE A 28 0.37 -11.16 -7.28
C PHE A 28 0.65 -11.12 -8.79
N LYS A 29 -0.28 -10.55 -9.56
CA LYS A 29 -0.19 -10.42 -11.02
C LYS A 29 0.58 -9.18 -11.44
N GLU A 30 0.24 -8.03 -10.85
CA GLU A 30 0.87 -6.73 -11.08
C GLU A 30 0.59 -5.83 -9.86
N GLY A 31 1.47 -4.87 -9.59
CA GLY A 31 1.30 -3.97 -8.45
C GLY A 31 2.04 -2.67 -8.65
N ILE A 32 1.47 -1.59 -8.10
CA ILE A 32 2.07 -0.27 -8.09
C ILE A 32 1.99 0.35 -6.70
N ALA A 33 2.94 1.21 -6.38
CA ALA A 33 2.97 2.02 -5.17
C ALA A 33 3.11 3.50 -5.53
N SER A 34 2.38 4.35 -4.82
CA SER A 34 2.51 5.80 -4.85
C SER A 34 3.18 6.27 -3.56
N GLU A 35 4.34 6.93 -3.68
CA GLU A 35 5.14 7.41 -2.55
C GLU A 35 5.75 8.80 -2.83
N PRO A 36 6.17 9.55 -1.80
CA PRO A 36 6.75 10.89 -1.98
C PRO A 36 8.12 10.88 -2.66
N ILE A 37 8.33 11.77 -3.63
CA ILE A 37 9.61 11.97 -4.35
C ILE A 37 10.73 12.39 -3.39
N MET A 38 10.40 13.21 -2.39
CA MET A 38 11.34 13.71 -1.40
C MET A 38 10.95 13.23 0.00
N SER A 39 11.89 12.61 0.70
CA SER A 39 11.78 12.33 2.13
C SER A 39 11.75 13.64 2.95
N PRO A 40 11.08 13.67 4.12
CA PRO A 40 10.51 12.56 4.88
C PRO A 40 8.97 12.48 4.80
N GLY A 41 8.39 12.28 3.62
CA GLY A 41 6.95 12.04 3.52
C GLY A 41 6.59 10.61 3.93
N ALA A 42 5.99 10.43 5.11
CA ALA A 42 5.42 9.15 5.57
C ALA A 42 4.07 8.90 4.87
N TYR A 43 4.13 8.39 3.65
CA TYR A 43 2.96 8.04 2.84
C TYR A 43 3.31 6.88 1.91
N SER A 44 2.44 5.87 1.83
CA SER A 44 2.48 4.84 0.81
C SER A 44 1.07 4.38 0.49
N LEU A 45 0.69 4.45 -0.78
CA LEU A 45 -0.51 3.80 -1.31
C LEU A 45 -0.11 2.73 -2.30
N CYS A 46 -0.35 1.47 -1.95
CA CYS A 46 -0.08 0.31 -2.81
C CYS A 46 -1.39 -0.25 -3.35
N LEU A 47 -1.42 -0.56 -4.65
CA LEU A 47 -2.48 -1.29 -5.31
C LEU A 47 -1.88 -2.54 -5.94
N VAL A 48 -2.42 -3.71 -5.59
CA VAL A 48 -1.91 -5.00 -6.01
C VAL A 48 -3.04 -5.83 -6.60
N ARG A 49 -2.94 -6.17 -7.87
CA ARG A 49 -3.88 -7.10 -8.51
C ARG A 49 -3.45 -8.53 -8.24
N VAL A 50 -4.29 -9.34 -7.62
CA VAL A 50 -3.99 -10.74 -7.31
C VAL A 50 -4.19 -11.65 -8.54
N LYS A 51 -3.66 -12.87 -8.47
CA LYS A 51 -3.86 -13.89 -9.51
C LYS A 51 -5.26 -14.51 -9.36
N ASP A 52 -5.81 -15.06 -10.45
CA ASP A 52 -7.08 -15.79 -10.40
C ASP A 52 -7.01 -16.94 -9.39
N GLY A 53 -8.01 -17.03 -8.51
CA GLY A 53 -8.07 -18.05 -7.45
C GLY A 53 -7.13 -17.81 -6.27
N ALA A 54 -6.47 -16.65 -6.17
CA ALA A 54 -5.69 -16.29 -4.99
C ALA A 54 -6.58 -16.15 -3.74
N ASP A 55 -6.01 -16.51 -2.58
CA ASP A 55 -6.65 -16.27 -1.29
C ASP A 55 -6.44 -14.81 -0.87
N ILE A 56 -7.38 -13.95 -1.27
CA ILE A 56 -7.28 -12.51 -1.05
C ILE A 56 -7.34 -12.15 0.44
N GLU A 57 -8.07 -12.91 1.26
CA GLU A 57 -8.14 -12.67 2.70
C GLU A 57 -6.81 -12.99 3.37
N GLN A 58 -6.17 -14.11 2.98
CA GLN A 58 -4.83 -14.41 3.46
C GLN A 58 -3.81 -13.35 3.02
N ILE A 59 -3.87 -12.88 1.78
CA ILE A 59 -2.96 -11.82 1.29
C ILE A 59 -3.15 -10.53 2.10
N LYS A 60 -4.39 -10.12 2.37
CA LYS A 60 -4.66 -8.92 3.20
C LYS A 60 -4.10 -9.09 4.62
N THR A 61 -4.31 -10.25 5.24
CA THR A 61 -3.76 -10.57 6.56
C THR A 61 -2.23 -10.51 6.55
N ASP A 62 -1.58 -11.18 5.59
CA ASP A 62 -0.12 -11.18 5.44
C ASP A 62 0.43 -9.76 5.32
N ILE A 63 -0.19 -8.91 4.51
CA ILE A 63 0.22 -7.51 4.37
C ILE A 63 0.03 -6.76 5.69
N LYS A 64 -1.16 -6.87 6.31
CA LYS A 64 -1.52 -6.11 7.51
C LYS A 64 -0.63 -6.45 8.71
N GLU A 65 -0.22 -7.72 8.83
CA GLU A 65 0.62 -8.20 9.93
C GLU A 65 2.10 -7.91 9.74
N ASN A 66 2.58 -7.75 8.51
CA ASN A 66 4.02 -7.68 8.22
C ASN A 66 4.49 -6.32 7.69
N VAL A 67 3.60 -5.46 7.19
CA VAL A 67 4.00 -4.13 6.70
C VAL A 67 4.58 -3.29 7.83
N ASP A 68 5.73 -2.66 7.58
CA ASP A 68 6.41 -1.81 8.56
C ASP A 68 5.95 -0.33 8.42
N PRO A 69 5.18 0.22 9.38
CA PRO A 69 4.75 1.62 9.35
C PRO A 69 5.91 2.61 9.53
N MET A 70 7.09 2.13 9.94
CA MET A 70 8.31 2.89 10.22
C MET A 70 9.42 2.62 9.18
N LYS A 71 9.07 2.12 8.00
CA LYS A 71 10.05 1.81 6.93
C LYS A 71 10.84 3.04 6.41
N TRP A 72 10.42 4.26 6.75
CA TRP A 72 11.09 5.50 6.36
C TRP A 72 12.03 6.00 7.46
N ILE A 73 13.18 6.54 7.05
CA ILE A 73 14.18 7.02 8.02
C ILE A 73 13.62 8.23 8.79
N CYS A 74 13.61 8.11 10.12
CA CYS A 74 13.18 9.15 11.08
C CYS A 74 11.69 9.53 11.05
N THR A 75 10.85 8.80 10.34
CA THR A 75 9.40 9.06 10.28
C THR A 75 8.62 7.76 10.02
N GLY A 76 7.31 7.81 10.22
CA GLY A 76 6.42 6.69 9.98
C GLY A 76 4.98 7.15 10.12
N VAL A 77 4.06 6.19 10.03
CA VAL A 77 2.63 6.40 10.29
C VAL A 77 2.22 5.68 11.57
N ASP A 78 1.16 6.15 12.20
CA ASP A 78 0.54 5.40 13.30
C ASP A 78 0.08 4.03 12.78
N PRO A 79 0.40 2.89 13.44
CA PRO A 79 -0.04 1.57 13.02
C PRO A 79 -1.57 1.44 12.87
N SER A 80 -2.34 2.25 13.60
CA SER A 80 -3.81 2.33 13.46
C SER A 80 -4.26 2.99 12.16
N ASN A 81 -3.39 3.78 11.51
CA ASN A 81 -3.61 4.43 10.22
C ASN A 81 -3.10 3.60 9.02
N VAL A 82 -2.72 2.34 9.26
CA VAL A 82 -2.44 1.37 8.19
C VAL A 82 -3.76 0.69 7.83
N ILE A 83 -4.22 0.85 6.60
CA ILE A 83 -5.45 0.22 6.12
C ILE A 83 -5.09 -0.78 5.02
N VAL A 84 -5.64 -1.99 5.12
CA VAL A 84 -5.55 -3.01 4.08
C VAL A 84 -6.96 -3.48 3.76
N ASP A 85 -7.35 -3.42 2.49
CA ASP A 85 -8.65 -3.90 2.03
C ASP A 85 -8.58 -4.35 0.56
N ASN A 86 -9.71 -4.69 -0.07
CA ASN A 86 -9.77 -4.99 -1.49
C ASN A 86 -11.11 -4.63 -2.14
N ILE A 87 -11.09 -4.46 -3.47
CA ILE A 87 -12.26 -4.44 -4.33
C ILE A 87 -12.01 -5.43 -5.46
N GLY A 88 -12.87 -6.43 -5.59
CA GLY A 88 -12.65 -7.52 -6.53
C GLY A 88 -11.28 -8.17 -6.31
N ASP A 89 -10.48 -8.22 -7.37
CA ASP A 89 -9.13 -8.79 -7.41
C ASP A 89 -8.01 -7.79 -7.07
N VAL A 90 -8.34 -6.56 -6.65
CA VAL A 90 -7.36 -5.52 -6.32
C VAL A 90 -7.30 -5.31 -4.82
N VAL A 91 -6.16 -5.67 -4.23
CA VAL A 91 -5.80 -5.36 -2.85
C VAL A 91 -5.25 -3.94 -2.76
N PHE A 92 -5.69 -3.23 -1.73
CA PHE A 92 -5.34 -1.86 -1.38
C PHE A 92 -4.59 -1.89 -0.06
N LEU A 93 -3.45 -1.20 0.00
CA LEU A 93 -2.74 -0.88 1.23
C LEU A 93 -2.51 0.64 1.26
N LEU A 94 -2.95 1.28 2.34
CA LEU A 94 -2.67 2.69 2.60
C LEU A 94 -1.97 2.85 3.94
N MET A 95 -0.83 3.53 3.91
CA MET A 95 -0.11 4.04 5.05
C MET A 95 -0.09 5.56 4.95
N SER A 96 -0.88 6.24 5.78
CA SER A 96 -0.92 7.70 5.82
C SER A 96 -1.52 8.20 7.12
N ASP A 97 -0.90 9.19 7.77
CA ASP A 97 -1.51 9.91 8.90
C ASP A 97 -2.41 11.08 8.43
N GLN A 98 -2.48 11.33 7.13
CA GLN A 98 -3.26 12.40 6.52
C GLN A 98 -4.23 11.83 5.47
N GLU A 99 -5.45 12.35 5.42
CA GLU A 99 -6.46 11.99 4.41
C GLU A 99 -6.78 10.48 4.32
N THR A 100 -6.48 9.69 5.36
CA THR A 100 -6.58 8.23 5.37
C THR A 100 -7.99 7.76 5.03
N GLN A 101 -8.99 8.32 5.72
CA GLN A 101 -10.39 7.97 5.51
C GLN A 101 -10.91 8.49 4.16
N THR A 102 -10.45 9.67 3.71
CA THR A 102 -10.82 10.24 2.40
C THR A 102 -10.39 9.30 1.27
N LEU A 103 -9.11 8.89 1.28
CA LEU A 103 -8.55 7.99 0.26
C LEU A 103 -9.18 6.60 0.32
N TYR A 104 -9.37 6.06 1.52
CA TYR A 104 -10.02 4.76 1.69
C TYR A 104 -11.48 4.78 1.20
N ASN A 105 -12.26 5.81 1.53
CA ASN A 105 -13.63 5.96 1.03
C ASN A 105 -13.65 6.13 -0.50
N ALA A 106 -12.70 6.89 -1.06
CA ALA A 106 -12.60 7.04 -2.51
C ALA A 106 -12.29 5.72 -3.21
N PHE A 107 -11.45 4.87 -2.61
CA PHE A 107 -11.22 3.51 -3.08
C PHE A 107 -12.52 2.70 -3.02
N LEU A 108 -13.19 2.63 -1.86
CA LEU A 108 -14.44 1.89 -1.68
C LEU A 108 -15.57 2.33 -2.63
N ALA A 109 -15.59 3.60 -3.07
CA ALA A 109 -16.56 4.11 -4.02
C ALA A 109 -16.38 3.58 -5.47
N LEU A 110 -15.32 2.81 -5.74
CA LEU A 110 -15.08 2.17 -7.03
C LEU A 110 -15.76 0.79 -7.18
N ALA A 111 -16.38 0.28 -6.11
CA ALA A 111 -17.06 -1.01 -6.07
C ALA A 111 -18.42 -1.03 -6.81
#